data_AF-A0A928KVN9-F1
#
_entry.id   AF-A0A928KVN9-F1
#
_cell.length_a   1.000
_cell.length_b   1.000
_cell.length_c   1.000
_cell.angle_alpha   90.00
_cell.angle_beta   90.00
_cell.angle_gamma   90.00
#
_symmetry.space_group_name_H-M   'P 1'
#
loop_
_entity.id
_entity.type
_entity.pdbx_description
1 polymer ?
#
loop_
_entity_poly.entity_id
_entity_poly.type
_entity_poly.pdbx_seq_one_letter_code
_entity_poly.pdbx_strand_id
1 'polypeptide(L)'
;MMSVANRLREIYLKNKELFTAKRILLIMLGTAIGSFGITNIHQRVDITEGGVLGLVLLLNHWTGLSPSVLSPLLDLLCYALAFRLLGWDFIKVSAVSTVSLAAFFRLWEQFPLVLPDLSAYPLPAAVLGGMFVGIACGLILRQGGSSGGDDALALAISKLTRCRIARAYLATDLSVLLFSLSYIPLGRIAYSLVTVTVSSLLIDFVHNAGRSPAHTRSAASEEEPAEACGAAENTEAPESPERAPEEASEC
;
A
#
# COMPACT_ATOMS: atom_id res chain seq x y z
N MET A 1 17.86 31.93 -24.18
CA MET A 1 16.44 31.87 -23.77
C MET A 1 15.72 30.85 -24.64
N MET A 2 15.20 29.75 -24.08
CA MET A 2 14.36 28.81 -24.84
C MET A 2 13.09 29.53 -25.32
N SER A 3 12.86 29.53 -26.63
CA SER A 3 11.64 30.07 -27.25
C SER A 3 10.40 29.44 -26.61
N VAL A 4 9.37 30.25 -26.35
CA VAL A 4 8.10 29.80 -25.75
C VAL A 4 7.51 28.62 -26.52
N ALA A 5 7.67 28.60 -27.84
CA ALA A 5 7.25 27.49 -28.71
C ALA A 5 7.97 26.17 -28.39
N ASN A 6 9.27 26.19 -28.06
CA ASN A 6 10.01 24.97 -27.69
C ASN A 6 9.58 24.44 -26.32
N ARG A 7 9.31 25.35 -25.36
CA ARG A 7 8.76 24.95 -24.05
C ARG A 7 7.36 24.33 -24.17
N LEU A 8 6.49 24.92 -24.98
CA LEU A 8 5.16 24.36 -25.25
C LEU A 8 5.24 23.00 -25.96
N ARG A 9 6.18 22.84 -26.91
CA ARG A 9 6.41 21.57 -27.60
C ARG A 9 6.93 20.48 -26.66
N GLU A 10 7.85 20.80 -25.74
CA GLU A 10 8.29 19.87 -24.70
C GLU A 10 7.15 19.45 -23.77
N ILE A 11 6.33 20.39 -23.31
CA ILE A 11 5.16 20.10 -22.46
C ILE A 11 4.16 19.21 -23.21
N TYR A 12 3.92 19.49 -24.49
CA TYR A 12 3.01 18.70 -25.34
C TYR A 12 3.53 17.28 -25.55
N LEU A 13 4.80 17.11 -25.89
CA LEU A 13 5.41 15.78 -26.09
C LEU A 13 5.46 14.99 -24.77
N LYS A 14 5.82 15.64 -23.66
CA LYS A 14 5.84 15.03 -22.33
C LYS A 14 4.44 14.57 -21.90
N ASN A 15 3.41 15.40 -22.11
CA ASN A 15 2.02 15.00 -21.82
C ASN A 15 1.54 13.89 -22.76
N LYS A 16 1.96 13.88 -24.04
CA LYS A 16 1.61 12.82 -25.00
C LYS A 16 2.22 11.47 -24.61
N GLU A 17 3.47 11.46 -24.15
CA GLU A 17 4.13 10.28 -23.57
C GLU A 17 3.42 9.81 -22.29
N LEU A 18 3.09 10.76 -21.41
CA LEU A 18 2.37 10.51 -20.16
C LEU A 18 0.99 9.87 -20.42
N PHE A 19 0.24 10.35 -21.41
CA PHE A 19 -1.09 9.85 -21.77
C PHE A 19 -1.06 8.92 -22.99
N THR A 20 -0.13 7.97 -23.00
CA THR A 20 -0.12 6.90 -24.00
C THR A 20 -1.40 6.05 -23.89
N ALA A 21 -2.03 5.70 -25.02
CA ALA A 21 -3.27 4.91 -25.05
C ALA A 21 -3.15 3.59 -24.26
N LYS A 22 -2.00 2.90 -24.38
CA LYS A 22 -1.69 1.70 -23.59
C LYS A 22 -1.73 1.95 -22.08
N ARG A 23 -1.22 3.10 -21.63
CA ARG A 23 -1.19 3.48 -20.21
C ARG A 23 -2.58 3.75 -19.67
N ILE A 24 -3.39 4.48 -20.42
CA ILE A 24 -4.78 4.75 -20.06
C ILE A 24 -5.57 3.44 -20.03
N LEU A 25 -5.41 2.56 -21.03
CA LEU A 25 -6.11 1.28 -21.08
C LEU A 25 -5.77 0.39 -19.87
N LEU A 26 -4.51 0.33 -19.47
CA LEU A 26 -4.10 -0.41 -18.27
C LEU A 26 -4.68 0.19 -16.99
N ILE A 27 -4.76 1.52 -16.88
CA ILE A 27 -5.41 2.21 -15.76
C ILE A 27 -6.92 1.91 -15.74
N MET A 28 -7.59 2.00 -16.88
CA MET A 28 -9.02 1.67 -17.01
C MET A 28 -9.28 0.21 -16.65
N LEU A 29 -8.39 -0.70 -17.07
CA LEU A 29 -8.50 -2.12 -16.73
C LEU A 29 -8.32 -2.34 -15.22
N GLY A 30 -7.29 -1.74 -14.61
CA GLY A 30 -7.05 -1.85 -13.17
C GLY A 30 -8.23 -1.30 -12.36
N THR A 31 -8.73 -0.13 -12.71
CA THR A 31 -9.89 0.48 -12.03
C THR A 31 -11.19 -0.31 -12.24
N ALA A 32 -11.41 -0.91 -13.41
CA ALA A 32 -12.55 -1.81 -13.64
C ALA A 32 -12.48 -3.06 -12.74
N ILE A 33 -11.30 -3.68 -12.64
CA ILE A 33 -11.06 -4.85 -11.77
C ILE A 33 -11.25 -4.49 -10.30
N GLY A 34 -10.68 -3.36 -9.86
CA GLY A 34 -10.73 -2.91 -8.47
C GLY A 34 -12.14 -2.57 -8.02
N SER A 35 -12.84 -1.73 -8.79
CA SER A 35 -14.24 -1.37 -8.51
C SER A 35 -15.18 -2.58 -8.52
N PHE A 36 -14.95 -3.55 -9.41
CA PHE A 36 -15.71 -4.80 -9.42
C PHE A 36 -15.52 -5.60 -8.11
N GLY A 37 -14.26 -5.78 -7.67
CA GLY A 37 -13.93 -6.50 -6.44
C GLY A 37 -14.48 -5.81 -5.19
N ILE A 38 -14.33 -4.50 -5.10
CA ILE A 38 -14.84 -3.71 -3.96
C ILE A 38 -16.37 -3.81 -3.88
N THR A 39 -17.07 -3.62 -5.00
CA THR A 39 -18.55 -3.61 -5.03
C THR A 39 -19.15 -5.00 -4.81
N ASN A 40 -18.59 -6.03 -5.45
CA ASN A 40 -19.18 -7.37 -5.43
C ASN A 40 -18.72 -8.24 -4.26
N ILE A 41 -17.59 -7.91 -3.61
CA ILE A 41 -17.01 -8.73 -2.53
C ILE A 41 -16.90 -7.94 -1.23
N HIS A 42 -16.09 -6.88 -1.18
CA HIS A 42 -15.82 -6.17 0.08
C HIS A 42 -17.07 -5.52 0.68
N GLN A 43 -17.89 -4.84 -0.13
CA GLN A 43 -19.15 -4.23 0.33
C GLN A 43 -20.17 -5.25 0.86
N ARG A 44 -20.12 -6.50 0.40
CA ARG A 44 -21.05 -7.57 0.81
C ARG A 44 -20.67 -8.17 2.16
N VAL A 45 -19.37 -8.41 2.37
CA VAL A 45 -18.87 -9.18 3.52
C VAL A 45 -18.45 -8.27 4.68
N ASP A 46 -18.61 -6.95 4.53
CA ASP A 46 -18.29 -5.93 5.55
C ASP A 46 -16.86 -6.10 6.09
N ILE A 47 -15.96 -6.53 5.20
CA ILE A 47 -14.53 -6.65 5.46
C ILE A 47 -13.95 -5.27 5.24
N THR A 48 -13.49 -4.68 6.33
CA THR A 48 -12.79 -3.40 6.31
C THR A 48 -11.44 -3.55 5.62
N GLU A 49 -11.22 -2.79 4.54
CA GLU A 49 -9.89 -2.62 3.97
C GLU A 49 -9.04 -1.74 4.91
N GLY A 50 -7.71 -1.93 4.85
CA GLY A 50 -6.74 -1.21 5.66
C GLY A 50 -6.55 0.25 5.24
N GLY A 51 -5.40 0.81 5.63
CA GLY A 51 -4.94 2.10 5.11
C GLY A 51 -5.82 3.29 5.47
N VAL A 52 -6.08 4.15 4.48
CA VAL A 52 -6.86 5.38 4.68
C VAL A 52 -8.32 5.07 5.02
N LEU A 53 -8.91 4.00 4.48
CA LEU A 53 -10.28 3.63 4.81
C LEU A 53 -10.41 3.19 6.28
N GLY A 54 -9.49 2.36 6.76
CA GLY A 54 -9.44 2.00 8.18
C GLY A 54 -9.22 3.22 9.09
N LEU A 55 -8.42 4.19 8.64
CA LEU A 55 -8.17 5.44 9.38
C LEU A 55 -9.42 6.32 9.45
N VAL A 56 -10.20 6.38 8.36
CA VAL A 56 -11.51 7.05 8.34
C VAL A 56 -12.44 6.45 9.39
N LEU A 57 -12.50 5.12 9.48
CA LEU A 57 -13.36 4.43 10.46
C LEU A 57 -12.90 4.66 11.91
N LEU A 58 -11.58 4.62 12.14
CA LEU A 58 -10.99 4.93 13.44
C LEU A 58 -11.30 6.37 13.88
N LEU A 59 -11.11 7.34 12.99
CA LEU A 59 -11.39 8.75 13.28
C LEU A 59 -12.88 9.01 13.45
N ASN A 60 -13.74 8.37 12.65
CA ASN A 60 -15.19 8.46 12.83
C ASN A 60 -15.59 7.97 14.23
N HIS A 61 -15.06 6.83 14.68
CA HIS A 61 -15.35 6.30 16.01
C HIS A 61 -14.95 7.27 17.14
N TRP A 62 -13.80 7.93 17.02
CA TRP A 62 -13.27 8.82 18.07
C TRP A 62 -13.83 10.25 18.03
N THR A 63 -14.06 10.79 16.83
CA THR A 63 -14.47 12.18 16.65
C THR A 63 -15.96 12.36 16.34
N GLY A 64 -16.65 11.27 15.97
CA GLY A 64 -18.03 11.29 15.50
C GLY A 64 -18.22 11.95 14.14
N LEU A 65 -17.14 12.33 13.45
CA LEU A 65 -17.22 12.95 12.13
C LEU A 65 -17.62 11.92 11.07
N SER A 66 -18.52 12.33 10.17
CA SER A 66 -18.98 11.47 9.08
C SER A 66 -17.82 11.05 8.16
N PRO A 67 -17.77 9.77 7.72
CA PRO A 67 -16.82 9.29 6.71
C PRO A 67 -16.79 10.15 5.45
N SER A 68 -17.92 10.78 5.08
CA SER A 68 -18.03 11.65 3.91
C SER A 68 -17.14 12.90 4.00
N VAL A 69 -16.77 13.34 5.20
CA VAL A 69 -15.86 14.47 5.43
C VAL A 69 -14.43 13.96 5.63
N LEU A 70 -14.28 12.89 6.42
CA LEU A 70 -12.97 12.33 6.77
C LEU A 70 -12.23 11.73 5.56
N SER A 71 -12.93 11.01 4.69
CA SER A 71 -12.34 10.37 3.51
C SER A 71 -11.68 11.38 2.56
N PRO A 72 -12.37 12.40 2.02
CA PRO A 72 -11.74 13.35 1.12
C PRO A 72 -10.66 14.19 1.82
N LEU A 73 -10.79 14.45 3.13
CA LEU A 73 -9.77 15.17 3.90
C LEU A 73 -8.47 14.37 4.01
N LEU A 74 -8.56 13.09 4.38
CA LEU A 74 -7.41 12.20 4.48
C LEU A 74 -6.79 11.92 3.12
N ASP A 75 -7.60 11.69 2.09
CA ASP A 75 -7.11 11.52 0.72
C ASP A 75 -6.34 12.77 0.27
N LEU A 76 -6.88 13.97 0.50
CA LEU A 76 -6.20 15.21 0.16
C LEU A 76 -4.87 15.36 0.88
N LEU A 77 -4.80 14.99 2.17
CA LEU A 77 -3.56 15.02 2.94
C LEU A 77 -2.52 14.04 2.38
N CYS A 78 -2.95 12.82 2.03
CA CYS A 78 -2.09 11.80 1.44
C CYS A 78 -1.59 12.22 0.06
N TYR A 79 -2.47 12.77 -0.79
CA TYR A 79 -2.09 13.33 -2.08
C TYR A 79 -1.17 14.54 -1.96
N ALA A 80 -1.33 15.39 -0.95
CA ALA A 80 -0.43 16.51 -0.69
C ALA A 80 0.99 16.03 -0.32
N LEU A 81 1.09 14.99 0.49
CA LEU A 81 2.37 14.36 0.84
C LEU A 81 3.01 13.70 -0.40
N ALA A 82 2.23 12.92 -1.15
CA ALA A 82 2.69 12.27 -2.37
C ALA A 82 3.10 13.29 -3.44
N PHE A 83 2.37 14.40 -3.59
CA PHE A 83 2.71 15.47 -4.52
C PHE A 83 4.09 16.06 -4.24
N ARG A 84 4.43 16.31 -2.97
CA ARG A 84 5.76 16.83 -2.60
C ARG A 84 6.90 15.89 -3.00
N LEU A 85 6.65 14.58 -2.99
CA LEU A 85 7.68 13.58 -3.26
C LEU A 85 7.71 13.11 -4.71
N LEU A 86 6.56 12.94 -5.37
CA LEU A 86 6.41 12.35 -6.70
C LEU A 86 6.17 13.40 -7.81
N GLY A 87 5.66 14.58 -7.45
CA GLY A 87 5.46 15.71 -8.37
C GLY A 87 4.16 15.66 -9.19
N TRP A 88 4.05 16.61 -10.14
CA TRP A 88 2.83 16.84 -10.92
C TRP A 88 2.44 15.70 -11.85
N ASP A 89 3.41 14.95 -12.38
CA ASP A 89 3.13 13.87 -13.33
C ASP A 89 2.39 12.71 -12.65
N PHE A 90 2.65 12.46 -11.36
CA PHE A 90 1.89 11.50 -10.57
C PHE A 90 0.45 11.96 -10.36
N ILE A 91 0.25 13.20 -9.89
CA ILE A 91 -1.10 13.73 -9.61
C ILE A 91 -2.00 13.72 -10.84
N LYS A 92 -1.47 14.08 -12.02
CA LYS A 92 -2.25 14.05 -13.27
C LYS A 92 -2.76 12.64 -13.60
N VAL A 93 -1.95 11.63 -13.32
CA VAL A 93 -2.25 10.24 -13.67
C VAL A 93 -3.15 9.63 -12.63
N SER A 94 -2.89 9.90 -11.36
CA SER A 94 -3.76 9.56 -10.25
C SER A 94 -5.15 10.16 -10.42
N ALA A 95 -5.26 11.41 -10.86
CA ALA A 95 -6.56 12.02 -11.17
C ALA A 95 -7.33 11.24 -12.25
N VAL A 96 -6.65 10.76 -13.30
CA VAL A 96 -7.28 9.94 -14.33
C VAL A 96 -7.72 8.58 -13.78
N SER A 97 -6.91 7.91 -12.95
CA SER A 97 -7.32 6.66 -12.30
C SER A 97 -8.48 6.86 -11.32
N THR A 98 -8.47 7.90 -10.50
CA THR A 98 -9.56 8.16 -9.54
C THR A 98 -10.87 8.48 -10.26
N VAL A 99 -10.84 9.31 -11.31
CA VAL A 99 -12.05 9.60 -12.12
C VAL A 99 -12.55 8.33 -12.82
N SER A 100 -11.64 7.53 -13.37
CA SER A 100 -11.96 6.25 -14.00
C SER A 100 -12.58 5.26 -13.00
N LEU A 101 -12.00 5.14 -11.81
CA LEU A 101 -12.52 4.31 -10.73
C LEU A 101 -13.93 4.73 -10.31
N ALA A 102 -14.17 6.03 -10.11
CA ALA A 102 -15.48 6.56 -9.78
C ALA A 102 -16.51 6.29 -10.89
N ALA A 103 -16.11 6.41 -12.16
CA ALA A 103 -16.98 6.09 -13.29
C ALA A 103 -17.36 4.60 -13.33
N PHE A 104 -16.40 3.70 -13.06
CA PHE A 104 -16.69 2.27 -12.97
C PHE A 104 -17.54 1.92 -11.75
N PHE A 105 -17.29 2.52 -10.57
CA PHE A 105 -18.18 2.36 -9.43
C PHE A 105 -19.62 2.72 -9.79
N ARG A 106 -19.82 3.89 -10.43
CA ARG A 106 -21.14 4.32 -10.86
C ARG A 106 -21.77 3.37 -11.88
N LEU A 107 -20.96 2.75 -12.74
CA LEU A 107 -21.42 1.72 -13.67
C LEU A 107 -21.88 0.46 -12.91
N TRP A 108 -21.08 -0.04 -11.97
CA TRP A 108 -21.42 -1.25 -11.21
C TRP A 108 -22.63 -1.06 -10.30
N GLU A 109 -22.86 0.14 -9.75
CA GLU A 109 -24.07 0.49 -9.00
C GLU A 109 -25.37 0.34 -9.83
N GLN A 110 -25.30 0.42 -11.16
CA GLN A 110 -26.46 0.27 -12.03
C GLN A 110 -26.82 -1.19 -12.30
N PHE A 111 -25.92 -2.13 -12.03
CA PHE A 111 -26.14 -3.55 -12.23
C PHE A 111 -26.45 -4.25 -10.91
N PRO A 112 -27.32 -5.28 -10.91
CA PRO A 112 -27.42 -6.15 -9.76
C PRO A 112 -26.07 -6.83 -9.50
N LEU A 113 -25.76 -7.03 -8.23
CA LEU A 113 -24.52 -7.66 -7.80
C LEU A 113 -24.36 -9.03 -8.46
N VAL A 114 -23.25 -9.19 -9.19
CA VAL A 114 -23.01 -10.31 -10.11
C VAL A 114 -22.60 -11.56 -9.36
N LEU A 115 -21.90 -11.41 -8.23
CA LEU A 115 -21.45 -12.52 -7.41
C LEU A 115 -22.54 -12.96 -6.40
N PRO A 116 -22.68 -14.28 -6.16
CA PRO A 116 -23.52 -14.80 -5.09
C PRO A 116 -23.04 -14.28 -3.73
N ASP A 117 -23.91 -14.32 -2.73
CA ASP A 117 -23.54 -13.83 -1.40
C ASP A 117 -22.47 -14.72 -0.78
N LEU A 118 -21.25 -14.18 -0.66
CA LEU A 118 -20.10 -14.85 -0.06
C LEU A 118 -20.05 -14.64 1.47
N SER A 119 -21.05 -14.00 2.08
CA SER A 119 -21.07 -13.73 3.53
C SER A 119 -20.99 -14.99 4.39
N ALA A 120 -21.43 -16.14 3.88
CA ALA A 120 -21.29 -17.42 4.57
C ALA A 120 -19.83 -17.95 4.59
N TYR A 121 -18.95 -17.40 3.75
CA TYR A 121 -17.57 -17.82 3.56
C TYR A 121 -16.62 -16.60 3.60
N PRO A 122 -16.43 -15.96 4.77
CA PRO A 122 -15.67 -14.72 4.89
C PRO A 122 -14.18 -14.87 4.56
N LEU A 123 -13.59 -16.05 4.76
CA LEU A 123 -12.17 -16.29 4.44
C LEU A 123 -11.91 -16.35 2.91
N PRO A 124 -12.67 -17.13 2.12
CA PRO A 124 -12.62 -17.05 0.66
C PRO A 124 -12.90 -15.64 0.13
N ALA A 125 -13.86 -14.93 0.73
CA ALA A 125 -14.16 -13.54 0.36
C ALA A 125 -12.97 -12.61 0.60
N ALA A 126 -12.30 -12.74 1.76
CA ALA A 126 -11.12 -11.96 2.11
C ALA A 126 -9.98 -12.15 1.10
N VAL A 127 -9.71 -13.40 0.72
CA VAL A 127 -8.67 -13.74 -0.26
C VAL A 127 -9.03 -13.23 -1.65
N LEU A 128 -10.26 -13.49 -2.13
CA LEU A 128 -10.70 -13.02 -3.44
C LEU A 128 -10.72 -11.49 -3.51
N GLY A 129 -11.27 -10.83 -2.51
CA GLY A 129 -11.26 -9.37 -2.39
C GLY A 129 -9.84 -8.81 -2.44
N GLY A 130 -8.92 -9.39 -1.65
CA GLY A 130 -7.50 -9.03 -1.66
C GLY A 130 -6.84 -9.25 -3.02
N MET A 131 -7.23 -10.29 -3.76
CA MET A 131 -6.74 -10.53 -5.12
C MET A 131 -7.19 -9.46 -6.11
N PHE A 132 -8.48 -9.12 -6.12
CA PHE A 132 -9.02 -8.09 -7.01
C PHE A 132 -8.36 -6.73 -6.73
N VAL A 133 -8.31 -6.32 -5.46
CA VAL A 133 -7.69 -5.05 -5.06
C VAL A 133 -6.20 -5.06 -5.38
N GLY A 134 -5.49 -6.13 -5.04
CA GLY A 134 -4.05 -6.20 -5.25
C GLY A 134 -3.63 -6.11 -6.72
N ILE A 135 -4.36 -6.81 -7.60
CA ILE A 135 -4.15 -6.74 -9.06
C ILE A 135 -4.51 -5.35 -9.59
N ALA A 136 -5.63 -4.79 -9.16
CA ALA A 136 -6.10 -3.48 -9.57
C ALA A 136 -5.09 -2.37 -9.22
N CYS A 137 -4.73 -2.25 -7.93
CA CYS A 137 -3.77 -1.26 -7.46
C CYS A 137 -2.40 -1.49 -8.10
N GLY A 138 -1.92 -2.74 -8.17
CA GLY A 138 -0.66 -3.08 -8.83
C GLY A 138 -0.58 -2.58 -10.28
N LEU A 139 -1.65 -2.75 -11.07
CA LEU A 139 -1.72 -2.24 -12.46
C LEU A 139 -1.68 -0.71 -12.52
N ILE A 140 -2.42 -0.02 -11.66
CA ILE A 140 -2.49 1.46 -11.63
C ILE A 140 -1.13 2.04 -11.21
N LEU A 141 -0.55 1.50 -10.13
CA LEU A 141 0.75 1.91 -9.60
C LEU A 141 1.88 1.65 -10.59
N ARG A 142 1.81 0.55 -11.35
CA ARG A 142 2.78 0.23 -12.40
C ARG A 142 2.81 1.31 -13.47
N GLN A 143 1.64 1.89 -13.77
CA GLN A 143 1.58 3.03 -14.66
C GLN A 143 2.06 4.31 -13.98
N GLY A 144 2.20 4.38 -12.65
CA GLY A 144 2.68 5.58 -11.95
C GLY A 144 1.55 6.54 -11.57
N GLY A 145 0.33 6.03 -11.41
CA GLY A 145 -0.78 6.71 -10.75
C GLY A 145 -1.15 6.01 -9.44
N SER A 146 -2.25 6.42 -8.84
CA SER A 146 -2.84 5.83 -7.63
C SER A 146 -4.36 5.89 -7.74
N SER A 147 -5.06 4.92 -7.16
CA SER A 147 -6.51 4.83 -7.20
C SER A 147 -7.19 5.60 -6.06
N GLY A 148 -6.49 5.74 -4.92
CA GLY A 148 -6.92 6.52 -3.75
C GLY A 148 -5.76 7.13 -2.95
N GLY A 149 -6.10 7.74 -1.81
CA GLY A 149 -5.12 8.35 -0.90
C GLY A 149 -4.24 7.34 -0.18
N ASP A 150 -4.74 6.15 0.09
CA ASP A 150 -3.99 5.00 0.60
C ASP A 150 -2.81 4.64 -0.31
N ASP A 151 -3.07 4.53 -1.62
CA ASP A 151 -2.05 4.22 -2.60
C ASP A 151 -0.99 5.34 -2.68
N ALA A 152 -1.45 6.59 -2.59
CA ALA A 152 -0.59 7.76 -2.60
C ALA A 152 0.31 7.82 -1.34
N LEU A 153 -0.25 7.50 -0.17
CA LEU A 153 0.47 7.43 1.10
C LEU A 153 1.52 6.32 1.09
N ALA A 154 1.15 5.12 0.66
CA ALA A 154 2.08 3.98 0.58
C ALA A 154 3.25 4.27 -0.38
N LEU A 155 2.98 4.87 -1.54
CA LEU A 155 4.02 5.32 -2.47
C LEU A 155 4.93 6.41 -1.88
N ALA A 156 4.35 7.37 -1.17
CA ALA A 156 5.11 8.43 -0.49
C ALA A 156 6.06 7.83 0.55
N ILE A 157 5.56 6.92 1.39
CA ILE A 157 6.35 6.22 2.41
C ILE A 157 7.43 5.36 1.76
N SER A 158 7.09 4.55 0.75
CA SER A 158 8.06 3.71 0.02
C SER A 158 9.18 4.55 -0.60
N LYS A 159 8.85 5.74 -1.14
CA LYS A 159 9.86 6.64 -1.71
C LYS A 159 10.76 7.27 -0.64
N LEU A 160 10.23 7.56 0.54
CA LEU A 160 10.98 8.14 1.65
C LEU A 160 11.88 7.11 2.34
N THR A 161 11.37 5.90 2.60
CA THR A 161 12.09 4.82 3.31
C THR A 161 12.88 3.92 2.38
N ARG A 162 12.76 4.09 1.05
CA ARG A 162 13.34 3.22 0.01
C ARG A 162 12.97 1.74 0.15
N CYS A 163 11.92 1.43 0.90
CA CYS A 163 11.44 0.07 1.08
C CYS A 163 10.53 -0.35 -0.08
N ARG A 164 10.33 -1.68 -0.22
CA ARG A 164 9.36 -2.24 -1.18
C ARG A 164 7.95 -1.68 -0.95
N ILE A 165 7.19 -1.50 -2.03
CA ILE A 165 5.84 -0.93 -1.97
C ILE A 165 4.93 -1.82 -1.11
N ALA A 166 5.00 -3.16 -1.25
CA ALA A 166 4.28 -4.10 -0.37
C ALA A 166 4.52 -3.84 1.12
N ARG A 167 5.77 -3.57 1.52
CA ARG A 167 6.09 -3.31 2.92
C ARG A 167 5.50 -2.00 3.42
N ALA A 168 5.40 -0.99 2.54
CA ALA A 168 4.75 0.27 2.87
C ALA A 168 3.24 0.08 3.08
N TYR A 169 2.54 -0.60 2.17
CA TYR A 169 1.11 -0.95 2.33
C TYR A 169 0.87 -1.76 3.60
N LEU A 170 1.65 -2.83 3.78
CA LEU A 170 1.48 -3.69 4.95
C LEU A 170 1.74 -2.91 6.24
N ALA A 171 2.74 -2.03 6.28
CA ALA A 171 3.03 -1.20 7.46
C ALA A 171 1.90 -0.19 7.76
N THR A 172 1.39 0.51 6.73
CA THR A 172 0.27 1.46 6.93
C THR A 172 -0.97 0.72 7.41
N ASP A 173 -1.29 -0.40 6.78
CA ASP A 173 -2.51 -1.13 7.04
C ASP A 173 -2.47 -1.84 8.39
N LEU A 174 -1.33 -2.46 8.75
CA LEU A 174 -1.13 -3.06 10.07
C LEU A 174 -1.20 -2.01 11.17
N SER A 175 -0.61 -0.82 10.97
CA SER A 175 -0.66 0.24 11.98
C SER A 175 -2.10 0.67 12.26
N VAL A 176 -2.89 0.91 11.22
CA VAL A 176 -4.30 1.31 11.33
C VAL A 176 -5.16 0.18 11.88
N LEU A 177 -4.90 -1.06 11.45
CA LEU A 177 -5.62 -2.24 11.94
C LEU A 177 -5.35 -2.46 13.42
N LEU A 178 -4.11 -2.27 13.88
CA LEU A 178 -3.72 -2.36 15.29
C LEU A 178 -4.50 -1.35 16.16
N PHE A 179 -4.61 -0.10 15.72
CA PHE A 179 -5.45 0.89 16.40
C PHE A 179 -6.94 0.51 16.37
N SER A 180 -7.38 -0.14 15.30
CA SER A 180 -8.78 -0.55 15.14
C SER A 180 -9.20 -1.74 16.00
N LEU A 181 -8.25 -2.48 16.60
CA LEU A 181 -8.56 -3.50 17.64
C LEU A 181 -9.30 -2.91 18.84
N SER A 182 -9.19 -1.61 19.08
CA SER A 182 -9.88 -0.94 20.19
C SER A 182 -11.41 -0.95 20.05
N TYR A 183 -11.95 -1.06 18.83
CA TYR A 183 -13.40 -0.95 18.57
C TYR A 183 -13.99 -2.01 17.62
N ILE A 184 -13.18 -2.66 16.76
CA ILE A 184 -13.66 -3.70 15.82
C ILE A 184 -13.50 -5.10 16.46
N PRO A 185 -14.48 -6.02 16.29
CA PRO A 185 -14.34 -7.40 16.76
C PRO A 185 -13.19 -8.14 16.06
N LEU A 186 -12.44 -8.92 16.84
CA LEU A 186 -11.25 -9.67 16.40
C LEU A 186 -11.47 -10.53 15.15
N GLY A 187 -12.66 -11.11 14.99
CA GLY A 187 -12.98 -11.94 13.83
C GLY A 187 -12.90 -11.17 12.51
N ARG A 188 -13.41 -9.93 12.45
CA ARG A 188 -13.35 -9.10 11.24
C ARG A 188 -11.93 -8.65 10.93
N ILE A 189 -11.19 -8.29 11.97
CA ILE A 189 -9.77 -7.91 11.87
C ILE A 189 -8.92 -9.05 11.30
N ALA A 190 -9.17 -10.30 11.70
CA ALA A 190 -8.44 -11.44 11.16
C ALA A 190 -8.64 -11.59 9.65
N TYR A 191 -9.86 -11.39 9.15
CA TYR A 191 -10.14 -11.39 7.71
C TYR A 191 -9.51 -10.20 6.99
N SER A 192 -9.59 -9.00 7.57
CA SER A 192 -8.90 -7.80 7.04
C SER A 192 -7.39 -8.02 6.94
N LEU A 193 -6.76 -8.67 7.94
CA LEU A 193 -5.34 -8.98 7.92
C LEU A 193 -4.97 -9.91 6.75
N VAL A 194 -5.80 -10.92 6.48
CA VAL A 194 -5.63 -11.80 5.32
C VAL A 194 -5.75 -11.01 4.02
N THR A 195 -6.80 -10.21 3.88
CA THR A 195 -7.03 -9.36 2.69
C THR A 195 -5.85 -8.45 2.42
N VAL A 196 -5.39 -7.70 3.43
CA VAL A 196 -4.27 -6.75 3.35
C VAL A 196 -2.96 -7.46 2.99
N THR A 197 -2.71 -8.64 3.57
CA THR A 197 -1.50 -9.40 3.28
C THR A 197 -1.49 -9.88 1.83
N VAL A 198 -2.61 -10.46 1.38
CA VAL A 198 -2.77 -10.94 0.00
C VAL A 198 -2.69 -9.79 -1.00
N SER A 199 -3.38 -8.68 -0.75
CA SER A 199 -3.36 -7.51 -1.63
C SER A 199 -1.97 -6.90 -1.72
N SER A 200 -1.28 -6.70 -0.59
CA SER A 200 0.07 -6.13 -0.54
C SER A 200 1.08 -6.94 -1.35
N LEU A 201 1.06 -8.28 -1.23
CA LEU A 201 1.94 -9.16 -1.99
C LEU A 201 1.65 -9.10 -3.50
N LEU A 202 0.37 -9.09 -3.88
CA LEU A 202 -0.04 -9.00 -5.27
C LEU A 202 0.26 -7.64 -5.89
N ILE A 203 0.14 -6.55 -5.11
CA ILE A 203 0.54 -5.21 -5.54
C ILE A 203 2.00 -5.23 -5.96
N ASP A 204 2.90 -5.74 -5.11
CA ASP A 204 4.33 -5.77 -5.42
C ASP A 204 4.64 -6.70 -6.59
N PHE A 205 4.00 -7.87 -6.65
CA PHE A 205 4.15 -8.78 -7.78
C PHE A 205 3.73 -8.14 -9.11
N VAL A 206 2.53 -7.55 -9.18
CA VAL A 206 1.99 -6.95 -10.41
C VAL A 206 2.72 -5.65 -10.77
N HIS A 207 3.11 -4.86 -9.77
CA HIS A 207 3.88 -3.64 -9.96
C HIS A 207 5.27 -3.92 -10.54
N ASN A 208 5.92 -5.00 -10.09
CA ASN A 208 7.25 -5.39 -10.53
C ASN A 208 7.24 -6.29 -11.79
N ALA A 209 6.11 -6.92 -12.12
CA ALA A 209 5.98 -7.78 -13.30
C ALA A 209 6.38 -7.03 -14.58
N GLY A 210 7.42 -7.52 -15.27
CA GLY A 210 7.92 -6.95 -16.53
C GLY A 210 8.98 -5.85 -16.39
N ARG A 211 9.46 -5.53 -15.19
CA ARG A 211 10.78 -4.88 -15.01
C ARG A 211 11.84 -5.99 -15.00
N SER A 212 12.75 -6.00 -15.98
CA SER A 212 13.79 -7.03 -16.08
C SER A 212 14.56 -7.20 -14.75
N PRO A 213 14.92 -8.43 -14.35
CA PRO A 213 15.54 -8.74 -13.06
C PRO A 213 17.03 -8.35 -13.02
N ALA A 214 17.41 -7.18 -13.54
CA ALA A 214 18.77 -6.66 -13.43
C ALA A 214 19.05 -6.00 -12.06
N HIS A 215 18.03 -5.81 -11.22
CA HIS A 215 18.18 -5.27 -9.86
C HIS A 215 17.69 -6.22 -8.75
N THR A 216 17.22 -7.42 -9.11
CA THR A 216 16.75 -8.42 -8.14
C THR A 216 17.91 -9.18 -7.45
N ARG A 217 19.17 -8.97 -7.86
CA ARG A 217 20.34 -9.59 -7.21
C ARG A 217 20.80 -8.90 -5.92
N SER A 218 20.24 -7.76 -5.53
CA SER A 218 20.58 -7.13 -4.24
C SER A 218 19.62 -7.49 -3.10
N ALA A 219 18.58 -8.28 -3.35
CA ALA A 219 17.52 -8.58 -2.36
C ALA A 219 17.34 -10.08 -2.09
N ALA A 220 18.36 -10.90 -2.39
CA ALA A 220 18.39 -12.34 -2.14
C ALA A 220 19.54 -12.76 -1.20
N SER A 221 20.17 -11.82 -0.49
CA SER A 221 21.27 -12.10 0.45
C SER A 221 21.09 -11.47 1.84
N GLU A 222 19.89 -11.04 2.20
CA GLU A 222 19.59 -10.54 3.56
C GLU A 222 18.23 -11.10 4.03
N GLU A 223 18.11 -12.42 4.05
CA GLU A 223 17.22 -13.13 4.96
C GLU A 223 18.09 -13.73 6.07
N GLU A 224 18.23 -13.02 7.19
CA GLU A 224 18.11 -13.53 8.57
C GLU A 224 18.32 -12.39 9.61
N PRO A 225 17.78 -12.54 10.84
CA PRO A 225 17.02 -11.47 11.51
C PRO A 225 17.87 -10.63 12.47
N ALA A 226 17.45 -9.39 12.68
CA ALA A 226 17.92 -8.57 13.81
C ALA A 226 16.71 -8.14 14.65
N GLU A 227 16.28 -9.05 15.53
CA GLU A 227 15.75 -8.65 16.84
C GLU A 227 16.81 -7.80 17.53
N ALA A 228 16.55 -6.49 17.67
CA ALA A 228 17.27 -5.65 18.62
C ALA A 228 16.47 -4.38 18.86
N CYS A 229 15.47 -4.44 19.73
CA CYS A 229 15.12 -3.25 20.51
C CYS A 229 14.45 -3.63 21.83
N GLY A 230 15.24 -3.56 22.91
CA GLY A 230 14.75 -3.16 24.23
C GLY A 230 14.56 -4.27 25.27
N ALA A 231 15.57 -4.47 26.11
CA ALA A 231 15.39 -4.53 27.57
C ALA A 231 16.76 -4.37 28.25
N ALA A 232 16.95 -3.23 28.91
CA ALA A 232 17.98 -3.06 29.92
C ALA A 232 17.49 -3.74 31.21
N GLU A 233 18.32 -4.57 31.85
CA GLU A 233 18.44 -4.59 33.32
C GLU A 233 19.66 -5.41 33.76
N ASN A 234 20.59 -4.71 34.40
CA ASN A 234 21.39 -5.07 35.59
C ASN A 234 21.62 -6.56 35.92
N THR A 235 22.87 -6.94 36.19
CA THR A 235 23.39 -7.13 37.58
C THR A 235 24.87 -7.55 37.54
N GLU A 236 25.63 -6.91 38.43
CA GLU A 236 27.06 -7.07 38.73
C GLU A 236 27.52 -8.46 39.23
N ALA A 237 28.85 -8.62 39.16
CA ALA A 237 29.77 -9.26 40.14
C ALA A 237 30.41 -10.61 39.72
N PRO A 238 31.60 -10.97 40.27
CA PRO A 238 32.89 -10.53 39.75
C PRO A 238 33.87 -11.70 39.48
N GLU A 239 34.78 -11.52 38.52
CA GLU A 239 35.98 -12.37 38.37
C GLU A 239 37.00 -12.01 39.45
N SER A 240 37.34 -12.99 40.30
CA SER A 240 38.53 -12.97 41.16
C SER A 240 39.61 -13.91 40.59
N PRO A 241 40.91 -13.63 40.84
CA PRO A 241 42.00 -13.95 39.92
C PRO A 241 42.89 -15.09 40.42
N GLU A 242 43.36 -15.97 39.53
CA GLU A 242 44.41 -16.95 39.90
C GLU A 242 45.46 -17.16 38.79
N ARG A 243 46.43 -16.23 38.82
CA ARG A 243 47.90 -16.41 38.84
C ARG A 243 48.56 -17.55 38.02
N ALA A 244 49.42 -17.09 37.09
CA ALA A 244 50.57 -17.71 36.40
C ALA A 244 51.58 -18.46 37.34
N PRO A 245 52.71 -19.06 36.90
CA PRO A 245 53.40 -18.86 35.61
C PRO A 245 54.07 -20.08 34.94
N GLU A 246 54.49 -19.80 33.71
CA GLU A 246 55.41 -20.53 32.85
C GLU A 246 56.85 -20.04 33.13
N GLU A 247 57.83 -20.94 33.36
CA GLU A 247 59.31 -20.80 33.19
C GLU A 247 59.97 -21.98 33.94
N ALA A 248 60.51 -23.01 33.27
CA ALA A 248 61.78 -23.05 32.56
C ALA A 248 63.02 -22.85 33.46
N SER A 249 63.49 -23.98 34.02
CA SER A 249 64.89 -24.42 34.08
C SER A 249 65.99 -23.39 33.80
N GLU A 250 66.73 -22.96 34.83
CA GLU A 250 68.19 -22.75 34.78
C GLU A 250 68.79 -22.70 36.21
N CYS A 251 69.86 -23.49 36.41
CA CYS A 251 70.84 -23.55 37.52
C CYS A 251 70.41 -23.94 38.95
#